data_AF-A0A961Q195-F1
#
_entry.id   AF-A0A961Q195-F1
#
_cell.length_a   1.000
_cell.length_b   1.000
_cell.length_c   1.000
_cell.angle_alpha   90.00
_cell.angle_beta   90.00
_cell.angle_gamma   90.00
#
_symmetry.space_group_name_H-M   'P 1'
#
loop_
_entity.id
_entity.type
_entity.pdbx_description
1 polymer ?
#
loop_
_entity_poly.entity_id
_entity_poly.type
_entity_poly.pdbx_seq_one_letter_code
_entity_poly.pdbx_strand_id
1 'polypeptide(L)'
;HVVMFRGQPVASVKTGIHRAADRAGIEGVTPHVLKHTAITWGVKNGMGLEDAAEYFDTSTETIRKHYWHHSPHHQERALDIIERRK
;
A
#
# COMPACT_ATOMS: atom_id res chain seq x y z
N HIS A 1 -8.03 8.86 12.53
CA HIS A 1 -6.91 9.54 13.22
C HIS A 1 -6.75 10.97 12.68
N VAL A 2 -6.39 11.95 13.51
CA VAL A 2 -6.14 13.35 13.09
C VAL A 2 -4.70 13.71 13.41
N VAL A 3 -3.98 14.31 12.45
CA VAL A 3 -2.62 14.81 12.67
C VAL A 3 -2.69 16.24 13.18
N MET A 4 -2.05 16.51 14.31
CA MET A 4 -2.06 17.82 14.98
C MET A 4 -0.69 18.49 14.89
N PHE A 5 -0.66 19.81 14.70
CA PHE A 5 0.55 20.64 14.76
C PHE A 5 0.29 21.90 15.59
N ARG A 6 1.10 22.12 16.64
CA ARG A 6 0.97 23.24 17.58
C ARG A 6 -0.46 23.41 18.14
N GLY A 7 -1.08 22.29 18.51
CA GLY A 7 -2.44 22.27 19.08
C GLY A 7 -3.58 22.48 18.08
N GLN A 8 -3.29 22.57 16.78
CA GLN A 8 -4.28 22.74 15.72
C GLN A 8 -4.28 21.55 14.75
N PRO A 9 -5.44 21.15 14.20
CA PRO A 9 -5.50 20.11 13.18
C PRO A 9 -4.81 20.57 11.90
N VAL A 10 -4.03 19.67 11.30
CA VAL A 10 -3.38 19.95 10.02
C VAL A 10 -4.41 19.84 8.90
N ALA A 11 -4.66 20.94 8.18
CA ALA A 11 -5.59 20.97 7.06
C ALA A 11 -5.11 20.18 5.83
N SER A 12 -3.78 20.12 5.60
CA SER A 12 -3.19 19.41 4.46
C SER A 12 -1.74 19.03 4.71
N VAL A 13 -1.35 17.83 4.27
CA VAL A 13 0.02 17.31 4.36
C VAL A 13 0.83 17.50 3.06
N LYS A 14 0.22 18.01 1.98
CA LYS A 14 0.83 18.07 0.65
C LYS A 14 2.15 18.85 0.63
N THR A 15 2.17 20.05 1.21
CA THR A 15 3.36 20.90 1.26
C THR A 15 4.49 20.26 2.06
N GLY A 16 4.16 19.57 3.16
CA GLY A 16 5.15 18.87 3.98
C GLY A 16 5.81 17.73 3.24
N ILE A 17 5.01 16.92 2.53
CA ILE A 17 5.50 15.80 1.73
C ILE A 17 6.35 16.28 0.54
N HIS A 18 5.89 17.29 -0.19
CA HIS A 18 6.63 17.84 -1.34
C HIS A 18 8.01 18.35 -0.90
N ARG A 19 8.07 19.18 0.15
CA ARG A 19 9.35 19.67 0.68
C ARG A 19 10.26 18.57 1.21
N ALA A 20 9.69 17.48 1.74
CA ALA A 20 10.48 16.33 2.16
C ALA A 20 11.09 15.59 0.95
N ALA A 21 10.31 15.44 -0.12
CA ALA A 21 10.75 14.86 -1.38
C ALA A 21 11.86 15.69 -2.04
N ASP A 22 11.70 17.02 -2.08
CA ASP A 22 12.71 17.96 -2.60
C ASP A 22 14.05 17.80 -1.86
N ARG A 23 14.01 17.76 -0.52
CA ARG A 23 15.21 17.54 0.30
C ARG A 23 15.86 16.18 0.07
N ALA A 24 15.06 15.17 -0.27
CA ALA A 24 15.55 13.84 -0.59
C ALA A 24 16.03 13.71 -2.05
N GLY A 25 15.80 14.72 -2.90
CA GLY A 25 16.10 14.67 -4.33
C GLY A 25 15.21 13.69 -5.11
N ILE A 26 13.97 13.46 -4.64
CA ILE A 26 13.04 12.51 -5.26
C ILE A 26 11.87 13.28 -5.88
N GLU A 27 11.68 13.13 -7.18
CA GLU A 27 10.59 13.77 -7.91
C GLU A 27 9.28 12.96 -7.84
N GLY A 28 8.15 13.64 -8.08
CA GLY A 28 6.85 12.99 -8.25
C GLY A 28 6.21 12.40 -6.99
N VAL A 29 6.77 12.66 -5.80
CA VAL A 29 6.23 12.13 -4.55
C VAL A 29 4.96 12.90 -4.14
N THR A 30 3.86 12.16 -4.04
CA THR A 30 2.58 12.66 -3.53
C THR A 30 2.10 11.77 -2.37
N PRO A 31 1.12 12.23 -1.55
CA PRO A 31 0.50 11.35 -0.55
C PRO A 31 -0.03 10.03 -1.13
N HIS A 32 -0.49 10.04 -2.38
CA HIS A 32 -1.02 8.85 -3.05
C HIS A 32 0.10 7.84 -3.37
N VAL A 33 1.30 8.31 -3.72
CA VAL A 33 2.48 7.44 -3.91
C VAL A 33 2.86 6.74 -2.60
N LEU A 34 2.74 7.43 -1.47
CA LEU A 34 2.95 6.83 -0.16
C LEU A 34 1.87 5.78 0.17
N LYS A 35 0.60 6.04 -0.21
CA LYS A 35 -0.48 5.03 -0.11
C LYS A 35 -0.15 3.77 -0.93
N HIS A 36 0.30 3.91 -2.18
CA HIS A 36 0.73 2.76 -3.00
C HIS A 36 1.82 1.95 -2.31
N THR A 37 2.84 2.64 -1.78
CA THR A 37 3.96 1.99 -1.07
C THR A 37 3.47 1.22 0.16
N ALA A 38 2.59 1.82 0.96
CA ALA A 38 2.03 1.18 2.14
C ALA A 38 1.21 -0.07 1.79
N ILE A 39 0.39 -0.02 0.72
CA ILE A 39 -0.35 -1.19 0.22
C ILE A 39 0.62 -2.30 -0.17
N THR A 40 1.64 -1.98 -0.97
CA THR A 40 2.66 -2.95 -1.39
C THR A 40 3.32 -3.61 -0.19
N TRP A 41 3.67 -2.86 0.86
CA TRP A 41 4.27 -3.43 2.08
C TRP A 41 3.30 -4.32 2.85
N GLY A 42 2.05 -3.89 3.03
CA GLY A 42 1.03 -4.72 3.69
C GLY A 42 0.87 -6.06 2.98
N VAL A 43 0.70 -6.04 1.65
CA VAL A 43 0.53 -7.25 0.84
C VAL A 43 1.79 -8.13 0.87
N LYS A 44 3.00 -7.56 0.76
CA LYS A 44 4.26 -8.31 0.90
C LYS A 44 4.40 -9.01 2.25
N ASN A 45 3.85 -8.41 3.31
CA ASN A 45 3.86 -8.97 4.66
C ASN A 45 2.71 -9.96 4.92
N GLY A 46 1.97 -10.37 3.88
CA GLY A 46 0.93 -11.40 3.97
C GLY A 46 -0.48 -10.88 4.27
N MET A 47 -0.73 -9.57 4.19
CA MET A 47 -2.09 -9.03 4.31
C MET A 47 -2.98 -9.60 3.19
N GLY A 48 -4.17 -10.09 3.57
CA GLY A 48 -5.17 -10.62 2.65
C GLY A 48 -5.76 -9.56 1.72
N LEU A 49 -6.44 -9.99 0.65
CA LEU A 49 -7.07 -9.10 -0.33
C LEU A 49 -8.13 -8.21 0.30
N GLU A 50 -8.99 -8.81 1.11
CA GLU A 50 -10.11 -8.17 1.80
C GLU A 50 -9.60 -7.21 2.87
N ASP A 51 -8.68 -7.67 3.74
CA ASP A 51 -8.06 -6.84 4.77
C ASP A 51 -7.35 -5.62 4.18
N ALA A 52 -6.59 -5.80 3.09
CA ALA A 52 -5.92 -4.69 2.41
C ALA A 52 -6.92 -3.71 1.79
N ALA A 53 -8.00 -4.20 1.18
CA ALA A 53 -9.03 -3.35 0.59
C ALA A 53 -9.72 -2.49 1.66
N GLU A 54 -10.14 -3.11 2.77
CA GLU A 54 -10.80 -2.44 3.88
C GLU A 54 -9.87 -1.45 4.59
N TYR A 55 -8.64 -1.88 4.92
CA TYR A 55 -7.70 -1.04 5.65
C TYR A 55 -7.25 0.19 4.86
N PHE A 56 -6.98 0.01 3.57
CA PHE A 56 -6.50 1.10 2.72
C PHE A 56 -7.62 1.87 2.03
N ASP A 57 -8.89 1.57 2.31
CA ASP A 57 -10.05 2.23 1.70
C ASP A 57 -9.94 2.22 0.16
N THR A 58 -9.93 1.02 -0.40
CA THR A 58 -9.90 0.76 -1.85
C THR A 58 -10.61 -0.55 -2.18
N SER A 59 -10.76 -0.90 -3.46
CA SER A 59 -11.45 -2.14 -3.84
C SER A 59 -10.52 -3.35 -3.83
N THR A 60 -11.06 -4.52 -3.51
CA THR A 60 -10.35 -5.80 -3.65
C THR A 60 -9.88 -6.04 -5.10
N GLU A 61 -10.64 -5.56 -6.10
CA GLU A 61 -10.23 -5.56 -7.50
C GLU A 61 -8.95 -4.74 -7.73
N THR A 62 -8.88 -3.53 -7.15
CA THR A 62 -7.68 -2.68 -7.20
C THR A 62 -6.50 -3.39 -6.53
N ILE A 63 -6.71 -4.00 -5.36
CA ILE A 63 -5.66 -4.77 -4.68
C ILE A 63 -5.16 -5.91 -5.57
N ARG A 64 -6.09 -6.71 -6.09
CA ARG A 64 -5.82 -7.87 -6.96
C ARG A 64 -5.02 -7.47 -8.21
N LYS A 65 -5.45 -6.41 -8.89
CA LYS A 65 -4.85 -5.96 -10.13
C LYS A 65 -3.44 -5.39 -9.95
N HIS A 66 -3.23 -4.58 -8.91
CA HIS A 66 -2.02 -3.76 -8.81
C HIS A 66 -0.97 -4.26 -7.81
N TYR A 67 -1.36 -5.03 -6.79
CA TYR A 67 -0.43 -5.34 -5.69
C TYR A 67 -0.38 -6.82 -5.31
N TRP A 68 -1.44 -7.60 -5.58
CA TRP A 68 -1.54 -8.99 -5.13
C TRP A 68 -0.39 -9.88 -5.59
N HIS A 69 0.21 -9.57 -6.73
CA HIS A 69 1.37 -10.31 -7.23
C HIS A 69 2.62 -10.22 -6.34
N HIS A 70 2.65 -9.28 -5.38
CA HIS A 70 3.68 -9.19 -4.35
C HIS A 70 3.39 -10.03 -3.10
N SER A 71 2.19 -10.60 -2.99
CA SER A 71 1.78 -11.40 -1.82
C SER A 71 2.58 -12.71 -1.78
N PRO A 72 3.03 -13.15 -0.59
CA PRO A 72 3.57 -14.50 -0.44
C PRO A 72 2.55 -15.59 -0.81
N HIS A 73 1.25 -15.28 -0.77
CA HIS A 73 0.14 -16.20 -1.07
C HIS A 73 -0.28 -16.19 -2.55
N HIS A 74 0.30 -15.32 -3.40
CA HIS A 74 -0.19 -15.11 -4.77
C HIS A 74 -0.27 -16.40 -5.60
N GLN A 75 0.74 -17.27 -5.47
CA GLN A 75 0.86 -18.49 -6.25
C GLN A 75 0.79 -19.76 -5.39
N GLU A 76 0.65 -19.64 -4.08
CA GLU A 76 0.69 -20.76 -3.12
C GLU A 76 -0.26 -21.89 -3.54
N ARG A 77 -1.55 -21.57 -3.74
CA ARG A 77 -2.54 -22.55 -4.20
C ARG A 77 -2.23 -23.12 -5.60
N ALA A 78 -1.67 -22.32 -6.49
CA ALA A 78 -1.34 -22.77 -7.84
C ALA A 78 -0.17 -23.76 -7.82
N LEU A 79 0.84 -23.48 -7.00
CA LEU A 79 1.97 -24.37 -6.74
C LEU A 79 1.49 -25.70 -6.18
N ASP A 80 0.65 -25.69 -5.13
CA ASP A 80 0.09 -26.91 -4.54
C ASP A 80 -0.62 -27.80 -5.57
N ILE A 81 -1.36 -27.19 -6.50
CA ILE A 81 -2.09 -27.93 -7.54
C ILE A 81 -1.12 -28.55 -8.56
N ILE A 82 -0.07 -27.82 -8.95
CA ILE A 82 0.93 -28.28 -9.92
C ILE A 82 1.82 -29.38 -9.32
N GLU A 83 2.21 -29.23 -8.06
CA GLU A 83 3.11 -30.16 -7.36
C GLU A 83 2.42 -31.45 -6.91
N ARG A 84 1.09 -31.47 -6.81
CA ARG A 84 0.29 -32.70 -6.64
C ARG A 84 0.41 -33.60 -7.87
N ARG A 85 1.56 -34.27 -8.02
CA ARG A 85 1.70 -35.46 -8.86
C ARG A 85 1.04 -36.64 -8.14
N LYS A 86 0.17 -37.34 -8.87
CA LYS A 86 -0.32 -38.68 -8.49
C LYS A 86 0.83 -39.67 -8.43
#